data_AF-A0A291GBN8-F1
#
_entry.id   AF-A0A291GBN8-F1
#
_cell.length_a   1.000
_cell.length_b   1.000
_cell.length_c   1.000
_cell.angle_alpha   90.00
_cell.angle_beta   90.00
_cell.angle_gamma   90.00
#
_symmetry.space_group_name_H-M   'P 1'
#
loop_
_entity.id
_entity.type
_entity.pdbx_description
1 polymer ?
#
loop_
_entity_poly.entity_id
_entity_poly.type
_entity_poly.pdbx_seq_one_letter_code
_entity_poly.pdbx_strand_id
1 'polypeptide(L)'
;MTTPEHDDYTPADLTPANESEIEAERARMFTLGFWKSLLAGREGLGDTFWAGNYLAALFFVPVYVLLIAIPPLYGLIPVVFALFGIYLLFVARAVWLAKPKGDAGKGWKIAGVIWTLMNAAMSLAYTPFTGGS
;
A
#
# COMPACT_ATOMS: atom_id res chain seq x y z
N MET A 1 1.30 35.03 -1.54
CA MET A 1 1.78 33.67 -1.25
C MET A 1 3.08 33.82 -0.50
N THR A 2 3.08 33.48 0.79
CA THR A 2 4.30 33.41 1.61
C THR A 2 4.99 32.09 1.32
N THR A 3 6.28 32.14 0.98
CA THR A 3 7.13 30.94 0.83
C THR A 3 7.07 30.15 2.13
N PRO A 4 6.81 28.83 2.11
CA PRO A 4 6.85 28.01 3.32
C PRO A 4 8.25 28.09 3.94
N GLU A 5 8.32 28.39 5.23
CA GLU A 5 9.57 28.48 5.98
C GLU A 5 10.11 27.06 6.21
N HIS A 6 11.27 26.75 5.64
CA HIS A 6 11.97 25.48 5.88
C HIS A 6 12.54 25.50 7.30
N ASP A 7 12.09 24.57 8.15
CA ASP A 7 12.58 24.36 9.51
C ASP A 7 13.60 23.21 9.59
N ASP A 8 14.14 22.97 10.79
CA ASP A 8 15.11 21.90 11.06
C ASP A 8 14.56 20.47 10.78
N TYR A 9 13.25 20.33 10.58
CA TYR A 9 12.60 19.05 10.25
C TYR A 9 12.36 18.89 8.75
N THR A 10 12.66 19.91 7.96
CA THR A 10 12.46 19.84 6.52
C THR A 10 13.61 19.03 5.90
N PRO A 11 13.31 17.95 5.14
CA PRO A 11 14.33 17.11 4.53
C PRO A 11 15.32 17.93 3.70
N ALA A 12 16.61 17.63 3.82
CA ALA A 12 17.68 18.39 3.16
C ALA A 12 17.60 18.38 1.62
N ASP A 13 16.85 17.43 1.06
CA ASP A 13 16.56 17.30 -0.37
C ASP A 13 15.27 18.01 -0.80
N LEU A 14 14.40 18.43 0.13
CA LEU A 14 13.25 19.28 -0.17
C LEU A 14 13.75 20.71 -0.40
N THR A 15 13.53 21.21 -1.60
CA THR A 15 13.87 22.58 -2.00
C THR A 15 12.64 23.22 -2.66
N PRO A 16 12.51 24.55 -2.64
CA PRO A 16 11.42 25.23 -3.33
C PRO A 16 11.33 24.88 -4.84
N ALA A 17 12.44 24.40 -5.43
CA ALA A 17 12.50 24.00 -6.83
C ALA A 17 11.87 22.61 -7.12
N ASN A 18 11.83 21.69 -6.15
CA ASN A 18 11.30 20.34 -6.35
C ASN A 18 10.01 20.03 -5.57
N GLU A 19 9.54 20.98 -4.76
CA GLU A 19 8.29 20.87 -4.00
C GLU A 19 7.10 20.52 -4.90
N SER A 20 6.93 21.25 -6.01
CA SER A 20 5.83 21.01 -6.96
C SER A 20 5.89 19.63 -7.64
N GLU A 21 7.10 19.09 -7.85
CA GLU A 21 7.28 17.76 -8.43
C GLU A 21 6.91 16.67 -7.42
N ILE A 22 7.30 16.85 -6.16
CA ILE A 22 6.97 15.95 -5.05
C ILE A 22 5.45 15.94 -4.79
N GLU A 23 4.79 17.10 -4.83
CA GLU A 23 3.33 17.20 -4.70
C GLU A 23 2.61 16.47 -5.83
N ALA A 24 3.07 16.67 -7.08
CA ALA A 24 2.51 15.99 -8.24
C ALA A 24 2.67 14.46 -8.16
N GLU A 25 3.82 13.97 -7.68
CA GLU A 25 4.06 12.55 -7.47
C GLU A 25 3.16 11.97 -6.38
N ARG A 26 2.99 12.68 -5.25
CA ARG A 26 2.08 12.26 -4.16
C ARG A 26 0.63 12.24 -4.62
N ALA A 27 0.18 13.26 -5.36
CA ALA A 27 -1.16 13.32 -5.92
C ALA A 27 -1.43 12.15 -6.89
N ARG A 28 -0.42 11.74 -7.68
CA ARG A 28 -0.51 10.59 -8.59
C ARG A 28 -0.91 9.31 -7.85
N MET A 29 -0.43 9.10 -6.63
CA MET A 29 -0.70 7.87 -5.86
C MET A 29 -2.19 7.65 -5.55
N PHE A 30 -3.00 8.71 -5.57
CA PHE A 30 -4.45 8.65 -5.36
C PHE A 30 -5.26 8.46 -6.66
N THR A 31 -4.58 8.19 -7.78
CA THR A 31 -5.25 7.96 -9.07
C THR A 31 -5.39 6.48 -9.37
N LEU A 32 -6.46 6.10 -10.09
CA LEU A 32 -6.63 4.74 -10.61
C LEU A 32 -5.48 4.32 -11.54
N GLY A 33 -4.86 5.28 -12.23
CA GLY A 33 -3.71 5.04 -13.12
C GLY A 33 -2.51 4.49 -12.35
N PHE A 34 -2.19 5.08 -11.19
CA PHE A 34 -1.13 4.59 -10.32
C PHE A 34 -1.40 3.17 -9.85
N TRP A 35 -2.59 2.87 -9.32
CA TRP A 35 -2.91 1.53 -8.82
C TRP A 35 -2.85 0.46 -9.92
N LYS A 36 -3.29 0.77 -11.14
CA LYS A 36 -3.14 -0.12 -12.30
C LYS A 36 -1.68 -0.38 -12.66
N SER A 37 -0.86 0.67 -12.65
CA SER A 37 0.58 0.58 -12.92
C SER A 37 1.32 -0.21 -11.84
N LEU A 38 0.98 0.05 -10.57
CA LEU A 38 1.49 -0.64 -9.39
C LEU A 38 1.20 -2.13 -9.47
N LEU A 39 -0.07 -2.54 -9.66
CA LEU A 39 -0.44 -3.94 -9.73
C LEU A 39 0.10 -4.66 -10.98
N ALA A 40 0.47 -3.90 -12.02
CA ALA A 40 1.20 -4.41 -13.17
C ALA A 40 2.72 -4.57 -12.90
N GLY A 41 3.23 -4.15 -11.75
CA GLY A 41 4.65 -4.19 -11.38
C GLY A 41 5.51 -3.19 -12.17
N ARG A 42 4.92 -2.09 -12.64
CA ARG A 42 5.61 -1.07 -13.44
C ARG A 42 6.21 0.06 -12.62
N GLU A 43 5.75 0.22 -11.38
CA GLU A 43 6.34 1.16 -10.43
C GLU A 43 7.68 0.64 -9.89
N GLY A 44 8.44 1.51 -9.21
CA GLY A 44 9.67 1.11 -8.54
C GLY A 44 9.41 0.00 -7.50
N LEU A 45 10.43 -0.81 -7.19
CA LEU A 45 10.31 -1.87 -6.18
C LEU A 45 9.82 -1.32 -4.83
N GLY A 46 10.37 -0.17 -4.41
CA GLY A 46 9.98 0.51 -3.18
C GLY A 46 8.51 0.90 -3.18
N ASP A 47 8.06 1.64 -4.20
CA ASP A 47 6.68 2.11 -4.30
C ASP A 47 5.69 0.94 -4.40
N THR A 48 6.03 -0.06 -5.22
CA THR A 48 5.20 -1.27 -5.38
C THR A 48 5.03 -1.99 -4.04
N PHE A 49 6.10 -2.12 -3.26
CA PHE A 49 6.05 -2.76 -1.95
C PHE A 49 5.34 -1.91 -0.90
N TRP A 50 5.80 -0.68 -0.67
CA TRP A 50 5.31 0.19 0.40
C TRP A 50 3.89 0.67 0.13
N ALA A 51 3.60 1.20 -1.07
CA ALA A 51 2.25 1.65 -1.39
C ALA A 51 1.30 0.45 -1.53
N GLY A 52 1.77 -0.65 -2.11
CA GLY A 52 0.99 -1.88 -2.22
C GLY A 52 0.54 -2.43 -0.86
N ASN A 53 1.43 -2.49 0.12
CA ASN A 53 1.10 -3.03 1.44
C ASN A 53 0.40 -2.03 2.36
N TYR A 54 0.86 -0.77 2.39
CA TYR A 54 0.50 0.16 3.47
C TYR A 54 -0.32 1.36 3.00
N LEU A 55 -0.14 1.87 1.79
CA LEU A 55 -1.00 2.94 1.28
C LEU A 55 -2.45 2.43 1.10
N ALA A 56 -2.62 1.15 0.78
CA ALA A 56 -3.93 0.49 0.74
C ALA A 56 -4.67 0.52 2.09
N ALA A 57 -3.96 0.67 3.22
CA ALA A 57 -4.58 0.80 4.54
C ALA A 57 -5.44 2.07 4.67
N LEU A 58 -5.17 3.12 3.88
CA LEU A 58 -6.03 4.31 3.81
C LEU A 58 -7.46 4.00 3.36
N PHE A 59 -7.66 2.89 2.64
CA PHE A 59 -8.98 2.42 2.23
C PHE A 59 -9.48 1.30 3.15
N PHE A 60 -8.62 0.33 3.45
CA PHE A 60 -9.00 -0.85 4.24
C PHE A 60 -9.40 -0.48 5.68
N VAL A 61 -8.62 0.36 6.36
CA VAL A 61 -8.85 0.68 7.78
C VAL A 61 -10.17 1.42 7.99
N PRO A 62 -10.51 2.50 7.24
CA PRO A 62 -11.81 3.14 7.38
C PRO A 62 -12.99 2.20 7.11
N VAL A 63 -12.89 1.35 6.08
CA VAL A 63 -13.94 0.36 5.78
C VAL A 63 -14.09 -0.62 6.95
N TYR A 64 -13.00 -1.16 7.46
CA TYR A 64 -13.03 -2.07 8.60
C TYR A 64 -13.61 -1.42 9.87
N VAL A 65 -13.22 -0.17 10.17
CA VAL A 65 -13.77 0.61 11.28
C VAL A 65 -15.28 0.81 11.15
N LEU A 66 -15.79 1.08 9.95
CA LEU A 66 -17.23 1.19 9.71
C LEU A 66 -17.95 -0.14 9.94
N LEU A 67 -17.35 -1.25 9.53
CA LEU A 67 -17.94 -2.58 9.75
C LEU A 67 -18.07 -2.91 11.25
N ILE A 68 -17.04 -2.64 12.05
CA ILE A 68 -17.08 -2.90 13.50
C ILE A 68 -18.00 -1.93 14.27
N ALA A 69 -18.19 -0.71 13.76
CA ALA A 69 -19.05 0.30 14.38
C ALA A 69 -20.54 0.06 14.17
N ILE A 70 -20.93 -0.74 13.16
CA ILE A 70 -22.32 -0.95 12.75
C ILE A 70 -22.65 -2.45 12.83
N PRO A 71 -23.26 -2.94 13.93
CA PRO A 71 -23.46 -4.37 14.19
C PRO A 71 -24.12 -5.17 13.05
N PRO A 72 -25.14 -4.64 12.33
CA PRO A 72 -25.70 -5.33 11.17
C PRO A 72 -24.69 -5.66 10.06
N LEU A 73 -23.52 -5.01 10.02
CA LEU A 73 -22.50 -5.20 8.98
C LEU A 73 -21.41 -6.23 9.36
N TYR A 74 -21.47 -6.85 10.55
CA TYR A 74 -20.41 -7.77 11.01
C TYR A 74 -20.20 -8.96 10.08
N GLY A 75 -21.27 -9.44 9.44
CA GLY A 75 -21.17 -10.52 8.44
C GLY A 75 -20.31 -10.18 7.21
N LEU A 76 -20.00 -8.90 6.98
CA LEU A 76 -19.13 -8.46 5.88
C LEU A 76 -17.64 -8.43 6.24
N ILE A 77 -17.28 -8.56 7.52
CA ILE A 77 -15.88 -8.53 7.96
C ILE A 77 -15.07 -9.63 7.27
N PRO A 78 -15.50 -10.91 7.23
CA PRO A 78 -14.83 -11.96 6.47
C PRO A 78 -14.60 -11.59 5.00
N VAL A 79 -15.61 -11.00 4.35
CA VAL A 79 -15.56 -10.63 2.93
C VAL A 79 -14.47 -9.59 2.69
N VAL A 80 -14.40 -8.57 3.55
CA VAL A 80 -13.38 -7.51 3.43
C VAL A 80 -11.97 -8.06 3.65
N PHE A 81 -11.77 -8.95 4.64
CA PHE A 81 -10.48 -9.62 4.84
C PHE A 81 -10.09 -10.53 3.67
N ALA A 82 -11.05 -11.26 3.08
CA ALA A 82 -10.82 -12.08 1.90
C ALA A 82 -10.40 -11.24 0.70
N LEU A 83 -11.13 -10.16 0.40
CA LEU A 83 -10.81 -9.24 -0.68
C LEU A 83 -9.44 -8.59 -0.49
N PHE A 84 -9.11 -8.17 0.72
CA PHE A 84 -7.81 -7.59 1.03
C PHE A 84 -6.67 -8.61 0.89
N GLY A 85 -6.88 -9.85 1.35
CA GLY A 85 -5.94 -10.95 1.16
C GLY A 85 -5.68 -11.24 -0.33
N ILE A 86 -6.73 -11.31 -1.15
CA ILE A 86 -6.63 -11.47 -2.61
C ILE A 86 -5.85 -10.31 -3.23
N TYR A 87 -6.17 -9.08 -2.83
CA TYR A 87 -5.44 -7.89 -3.27
C TYR A 87 -3.94 -8.01 -2.95
N LEU A 88 -3.58 -8.45 -1.74
CA LEU A 88 -2.18 -8.64 -1.35
C LEU A 88 -1.47 -9.73 -2.16
N LEU A 89 -2.18 -10.76 -2.65
CA LEU A 89 -1.60 -11.72 -3.61
C LEU A 89 -1.23 -11.04 -4.93
N PHE A 90 -2.07 -10.12 -5.42
CA PHE A 90 -1.73 -9.31 -6.60
C PHE A 90 -0.55 -8.37 -6.34
N VAL A 91 -0.46 -7.79 -5.14
CA VAL A 91 0.69 -6.98 -4.74
C VAL A 91 1.96 -7.82 -4.67
N ALA A 92 1.92 -9.03 -4.10
CA ALA A 92 3.08 -9.93 -4.04
C ALA A 92 3.60 -10.26 -5.45
N ARG A 93 2.69 -10.55 -6.39
CA ARG A 93 3.03 -10.69 -7.80
C ARG A 93 3.65 -9.41 -8.38
N ALA A 94 3.08 -8.24 -8.07
CA ALA A 94 3.60 -6.97 -8.56
C ALA A 94 5.01 -6.68 -8.04
N VAL A 95 5.28 -6.91 -6.75
CA VAL A 95 6.63 -6.80 -6.15
C VAL A 95 7.60 -7.76 -6.84
N TRP A 96 7.16 -8.98 -7.16
CA TRP A 96 7.94 -9.94 -7.94
C TRP A 96 8.22 -9.49 -9.38
N LEU A 97 7.38 -8.65 -9.98
CA LEU A 97 7.61 -8.11 -11.31
C LEU A 97 8.42 -6.82 -11.30
N ALA A 98 8.31 -6.02 -10.24
CA ALA A 98 8.98 -4.74 -10.10
C ALA A 98 10.50 -4.87 -10.21
N LYS A 99 11.12 -3.86 -10.82
CA LYS A 99 12.57 -3.83 -11.04
C LYS A 99 13.28 -3.31 -9.78
N PRO A 100 14.22 -4.07 -9.20
CA PRO A 100 15.05 -3.60 -8.11
C PRO A 100 16.03 -2.52 -8.58
N LYS A 101 16.39 -1.58 -7.69
CA LYS A 101 17.45 -0.60 -7.93
C LYS A 101 18.81 -1.23 -7.60
N GLY A 102 19.57 -1.60 -8.61
CA GLY A 102 20.89 -2.25 -8.47
C GLY A 102 20.84 -3.68 -7.90
N ASP A 103 22.02 -4.28 -7.69
CA ASP A 103 22.12 -5.68 -7.24
C ASP A 103 21.67 -5.91 -5.79
N ALA A 104 21.89 -4.92 -4.91
CA ALA A 104 21.41 -4.98 -3.52
C ALA A 104 19.88 -5.06 -3.42
N GLY A 105 19.16 -4.53 -4.43
CA GLY A 105 17.69 -4.58 -4.46
C GLY A 105 17.12 -5.97 -4.73
N LYS A 106 17.92 -6.95 -5.21
CA LYS A 106 17.45 -8.32 -5.48
C LYS A 106 17.07 -9.06 -4.19
N GLY A 107 17.85 -8.91 -3.12
CA GLY A 107 17.53 -9.50 -1.81
C GLY A 107 16.27 -8.87 -1.20
N TRP A 108 16.15 -7.55 -1.29
CA TRP A 108 14.96 -6.80 -0.85
C TRP A 108 13.69 -7.21 -1.58
N LYS A 109 13.79 -7.56 -2.86
CA LYS A 109 12.66 -8.05 -3.63
C LYS A 109 12.10 -9.36 -3.05
N ILE A 110 12.97 -10.31 -2.72
CA ILE A 110 12.56 -11.59 -2.14
C ILE A 110 11.90 -11.35 -0.76
N ALA A 111 12.55 -10.56 0.09
CA ALA A 111 12.00 -10.20 1.40
C ALA A 111 10.63 -9.52 1.28
N GLY A 112 10.47 -8.59 0.33
CA GLY A 112 9.20 -7.90 0.09
C GLY A 112 8.09 -8.84 -0.38
N VAL A 113 8.39 -9.81 -1.24
CA VAL A 113 7.42 -10.84 -1.66
C VAL A 113 7.02 -11.72 -0.48
N ILE A 114 7.98 -12.24 0.29
CA ILE A 114 7.69 -13.09 1.46
C ILE A 114 6.81 -12.33 2.45
N TRP A 115 7.17 -11.09 2.77
CA TRP A 115 6.40 -10.24 3.68
C TRP A 115 4.96 -10.03 3.19
N THR A 116 4.80 -9.70 1.91
CA THR A 116 3.46 -9.47 1.34
C THR A 116 2.63 -10.76 1.35
N LEU A 117 3.23 -11.91 1.05
CA LEU A 117 2.57 -13.21 1.12
C LEU A 117 2.17 -13.60 2.55
N MET A 118 3.00 -13.29 3.55
CA MET A 118 2.65 -13.51 4.95
C MET A 118 1.42 -12.67 5.36
N ASN A 119 1.36 -11.40 4.94
CA ASN A 119 0.20 -10.53 5.20
C ASN A 119 -1.06 -11.01 4.46
N ALA A 120 -0.90 -11.48 3.22
CA ALA A 120 -2.00 -12.08 2.45
C ALA A 120 -2.53 -13.33 3.16
N ALA A 121 -1.64 -14.25 3.56
CA ALA A 121 -1.99 -15.47 4.26
C ALA A 121 -2.68 -15.17 5.60
N MET A 122 -2.17 -14.20 6.36
CA MET A 122 -2.80 -13.76 7.61
C MET A 122 -4.23 -13.25 7.34
N SER A 123 -4.41 -12.35 6.37
CA SER A 123 -5.74 -11.79 6.03
C SER A 123 -6.73 -12.89 5.62
N LEU A 124 -6.31 -13.85 4.81
CA LEU A 124 -7.12 -14.98 4.38
C LEU A 124 -7.41 -15.95 5.54
N ALA A 125 -6.46 -16.17 6.45
CA ALA A 125 -6.64 -17.03 7.62
C ALA A 125 -7.62 -16.44 8.65
N TYR A 126 -7.70 -15.11 8.79
CA TYR A 126 -8.67 -14.45 9.67
C TYR A 126 -10.09 -14.37 9.10
N THR A 127 -10.26 -14.58 7.79
CA THR A 127 -11.56 -14.59 7.12
C THR A 127 -12.60 -15.49 7.83
N PRO A 128 -12.33 -16.77 8.13
CA PRO A 128 -13.30 -17.65 8.80
C PRO A 128 -13.60 -17.30 10.27
N PHE A 129 -12.76 -16.53 10.96
CA PHE A 129 -12.89 -16.27 12.40
C PHE A 129 -13.48 -14.89 12.74
N THR A 130 -13.74 -14.05 11.74
CA THR A 130 -14.31 -12.71 11.91
C THR A 130 -15.81 -12.63 11.61
N GLY A 131 -16.40 -13.72 11.08
CA GLY A 131 -17.84 -13.88 10.99
C GLY A 131 -18.31 -14.41 12.33
N GLY A 132 -18.91 -13.54 13.15
CA GLY A 132 -19.38 -13.91 14.48
C GLY A 132 -20.20 -15.20 14.47
N SER A 133 -19.89 -16.09 15.41
CA SER A 133 -20.78 -17.15 15.87
C SER A 133 -22.02 -16.56 16.52
#